data_AF-A0A3C1CFW5-F1
#
_entry.id   AF-A0A3C1CFW5-F1
#
_cell.length_a   1.000
_cell.length_b   1.000
_cell.length_c   1.000
_cell.angle_alpha   90.00
_cell.angle_beta   90.00
_cell.angle_gamma   90.00
#
_symmetry.space_group_name_H-M   'P 1'
#
loop_
_entity.id
_entity.type
_entity.pdbx_description
1 polymer ?
#
loop_
_entity_poly.entity_id
_entity_poly.type
_entity_poly.pdbx_seq_one_letter_code
_entity_poly.pdbx_strand_id
1 'polypeptide(L)'
;MHPSMFEAAVEAADELGFESVWFPEHLVLPVAMAGSPFAGADHPPVPPSTPVYDVFAYLSFLAGRTHRVRLGTHVYNLALRHPFVAARAVQTADVVSGGRLELGVGAGWLRAEW
;
A
#
# COMPACT_ATOMS: atom_id res chain seq x y z
N MET A 1 -3.13 12.28 9.18
CA MET A 1 -1.73 11.83 8.99
C MET A 1 -1.23 12.45 7.69
N HIS A 2 0.00 12.98 7.65
CA HIS A 2 0.54 13.64 6.45
C HIS A 2 1.50 12.67 5.74
N PRO A 3 1.59 12.65 4.38
CA PRO A 3 2.47 11.72 3.66
C PRO A 3 3.94 11.85 4.08
N SER A 4 4.38 13.05 4.46
CA SER A 4 5.76 13.27 4.89
C SER A 4 6.14 12.55 6.18
N MET A 5 5.18 12.01 6.93
CA MET A 5 5.45 11.25 8.15
C MET A 5 6.25 9.98 7.87
N PHE A 6 6.02 9.31 6.74
CA PHE A 6 6.73 8.06 6.42
C PHE A 6 8.02 8.28 5.63
N GLU A 7 8.22 9.46 5.03
CA GLU A 7 9.43 9.77 4.25
C GLU A 7 10.70 9.57 5.08
N ALA A 8 10.79 10.26 6.21
CA ALA A 8 11.97 10.19 7.07
C ALA A 8 12.20 8.77 7.62
N ALA A 9 11.13 8.02 7.89
CA ALA A 9 11.24 6.65 8.37
C ALA A 9 11.74 5.70 7.28
N VAL A 10 11.27 5.87 6.04
CA VAL A 10 11.68 5.06 4.89
C VAL A 10 13.12 5.38 4.47
N GLU A 11 13.52 6.64 4.49
CA GLU A 11 14.92 7.05 4.26
C GLU A 11 15.84 6.49 5.35
N ALA A 12 15.43 6.59 6.62
CA ALA A 12 16.19 5.97 7.71
C ALA A 12 16.30 4.45 7.53
N ALA A 13 15.23 3.78 7.09
CA ALA A 13 15.26 2.35 6.82
C ALA A 13 16.25 2.00 5.69
N ASP A 14 16.29 2.82 4.63
CA ASP A 14 17.25 2.69 3.52
C ASP A 14 18.70 2.79 4.00
N GLU A 15 19.01 3.84 4.76
CA GLU A 15 20.35 4.13 5.31
C GLU A 15 20.80 3.09 6.35
N LEU A 16 19.88 2.62 7.19
CA LEU A 16 20.16 1.60 8.19
C LEU A 16 20.26 0.18 7.59
N GLY A 17 19.99 0.03 6.29
CA GLY A 17 20.15 -1.23 5.58
C GLY A 17 19.03 -2.23 5.85
N PHE A 18 17.82 -1.76 6.18
CA PHE A 18 16.64 -2.63 6.19
C PHE A 18 16.40 -3.19 4.80
N GLU A 19 15.87 -4.42 4.75
CA GLU A 19 15.63 -5.11 3.49
C GLU A 19 14.45 -4.50 2.72
N SER A 20 13.34 -4.23 3.41
CA SER A 20 12.10 -3.77 2.77
C SER A 20 11.23 -2.92 3.71
N VAL A 21 10.37 -2.10 3.11
CA VAL A 21 9.28 -1.37 3.76
C VAL A 21 7.97 -1.69 3.06
N TRP A 22 6.86 -1.75 3.81
CA TRP A 22 5.59 -2.26 3.32
C TRP A 22 4.45 -1.29 3.59
N PHE A 23 3.69 -0.97 2.54
CA PHE A 23 2.57 -0.04 2.61
C PHE A 23 1.24 -0.74 2.32
N PRO A 24 0.20 -0.46 3.11
CA PRO A 24 -1.14 -1.00 2.85
C PRO A 24 -1.77 -0.34 1.63
N GLU A 25 -2.63 -1.09 0.95
CA GLU A 25 -3.40 -0.58 -0.19
C GLU A 25 -4.90 -0.66 0.09
N HIS A 26 -5.54 0.51 0.13
CA HIS A 26 -6.98 0.65 0.23
C HIS A 26 -7.41 1.89 -0.56
N LEU A 27 -8.43 1.75 -1.42
CA LEU A 27 -9.05 2.91 -2.08
C LEU A 27 -9.95 3.70 -1.12
N VAL A 28 -10.62 2.99 -0.24
CA VAL A 28 -11.52 3.52 0.79
C VAL A 28 -11.37 2.67 2.05
N LEU A 29 -11.68 3.26 3.20
CA LEU A 29 -11.74 2.53 4.46
C LEU A 29 -13.21 2.34 4.87
N PRO A 30 -13.59 1.14 5.32
CA PRO A 30 -14.98 0.84 5.63
C PRO A 30 -15.44 1.58 6.90
N VAL A 31 -16.66 2.11 6.91
CA VAL A 31 -17.28 2.75 8.09
C VAL A 31 -17.92 1.76 9.06
N ALA A 32 -18.15 0.53 8.62
CA ALA A 32 -18.75 -0.55 9.39
C ALA A 32 -18.21 -1.91 8.90
N MET A 33 -18.32 -2.92 9.75
CA MET A 33 -17.84 -4.30 9.49
C MET A 33 -18.94 -5.23 8.95
N ALA A 34 -20.02 -4.67 8.41
CA ALA A 34 -21.10 -5.45 7.82
C ALA A 34 -20.56 -6.34 6.68
N GLY A 35 -20.81 -7.64 6.76
CA GLY A 35 -20.32 -8.61 5.78
C GLY A 35 -18.86 -9.05 6.00
N SER A 36 -18.26 -8.74 7.16
CA SER A 36 -16.98 -9.33 7.57
C SER A 36 -17.10 -10.86 7.68
N PRO A 37 -16.15 -11.63 7.12
CA PRO A 37 -16.09 -13.07 7.31
C PRO A 37 -15.62 -13.46 8.73
N PHE A 38 -15.12 -12.50 9.51
CA PHE A 38 -14.64 -12.70 10.88
C PHE A 38 -15.70 -12.27 11.90
N ALA A 39 -16.09 -13.19 12.78
CA ALA A 39 -17.05 -12.93 13.86
C ALA A 39 -16.46 -11.99 14.93
N GLY A 40 -17.30 -11.11 15.49
CA GLY A 40 -16.90 -10.17 16.55
C GLY A 40 -16.18 -8.91 16.08
N ALA A 41 -16.09 -8.67 14.76
CA ALA A 41 -15.62 -7.40 14.23
C ALA A 41 -16.76 -6.37 14.30
N ASP A 42 -16.90 -5.68 15.43
CA ASP A 42 -17.96 -4.69 15.62
C ASP A 42 -17.60 -3.31 15.04
N HIS A 43 -16.30 -3.05 14.86
CA HIS A 43 -15.79 -1.81 14.28
C HIS A 43 -14.57 -2.05 13.37
N PRO A 44 -14.34 -1.18 12.37
CA PRO A 44 -13.15 -1.24 11.54
C PRO A 44 -11.86 -1.15 12.36
N PRO A 45 -10.77 -1.86 11.98
CA PRO A 45 -9.49 -1.78 12.67
C PRO A 45 -8.76 -0.45 12.46
N VAL A 46 -9.09 0.27 11.38
CA VAL A 46 -8.54 1.59 11.04
C VAL A 46 -9.70 2.58 10.92
N PRO A 47 -9.63 3.76 11.56
CA PRO A 47 -10.68 4.77 11.43
C PRO A 47 -10.91 5.18 9.97
N PRO A 48 -12.16 5.31 9.50
CA PRO A 48 -12.46 5.66 8.10
C PRO A 48 -11.94 7.04 7.69
N SER A 49 -11.72 7.92 8.66
CA SER A 49 -11.14 9.25 8.48
C SER A 49 -9.61 9.24 8.30
N THR A 50 -8.97 8.08 8.40
CA THR A 50 -7.53 7.94 8.16
C THR A 50 -7.25 8.21 6.68
N PRO A 51 -6.35 9.16 6.35
CA PRO A 51 -5.99 9.40 4.97
C PRO A 51 -5.37 8.15 4.33
N VAL A 52 -5.88 7.77 3.17
CA VAL A 52 -5.30 6.74 2.30
C VAL A 52 -4.71 7.41 1.07
N TYR A 53 -3.64 6.83 0.54
CA TYR A 53 -2.95 7.32 -0.64
C TYR A 53 -2.91 6.22 -1.69
N ASP A 54 -2.86 6.61 -2.96
CA ASP A 54 -2.60 5.62 -4.01
C ASP A 54 -1.20 5.02 -3.80
N VAL A 55 -1.17 3.71 -3.57
CA VAL A 55 0.05 3.03 -3.14
C VAL A 55 1.15 3.12 -4.20
N PHE A 56 0.82 3.02 -5.49
CA PHE A 56 1.85 3.04 -6.53
C PHE A 56 2.38 4.45 -6.78
N ALA A 57 1.54 5.48 -6.70
CA ALA A 57 2.00 6.86 -6.72
C ALA A 57 2.94 7.14 -5.53
N TYR A 58 2.57 6.66 -4.34
CA TYR A 58 3.35 6.91 -3.14
C TYR A 58 4.67 6.12 -3.10
N LEU A 59 4.67 4.84 -3.49
CA LEU A 59 5.89 4.06 -3.66
C LEU A 59 6.81 4.64 -4.75
N SER A 60 6.25 5.17 -5.85
CA SER A 60 7.04 5.84 -6.89
C SER A 60 7.71 7.13 -6.37
N PHE A 61 7.03 7.85 -5.48
CA PHE A 61 7.62 9.00 -4.80
C PHE A 61 8.76 8.59 -3.87
N LEU A 62 8.58 7.54 -3.05
CA LEU A 62 9.62 7.01 -2.16
C LEU A 62 10.79 6.38 -2.91
N ALA A 63 10.54 5.82 -4.10
CA ALA A 63 11.56 5.28 -4.99
C ALA A 63 12.58 6.35 -5.40
N GLY A 64 12.14 7.60 -5.62
CA GLY A 64 13.04 8.72 -5.93
C GLY A 64 13.86 9.22 -4.74
N ARG A 65 13.59 8.74 -3.52
CA ARG A 65 14.21 9.18 -2.27
C ARG A 65 15.08 8.12 -1.58
N THR A 66 15.12 6.91 -2.14
CA THR A 66 15.85 5.77 -1.58
C THR A 66 16.63 5.06 -2.66
N HIS A 67 17.62 4.26 -2.28
CA HIS A 67 18.51 3.60 -3.24
C HIS A 67 18.69 2.09 -3.02
N ARG A 68 18.33 1.55 -1.85
CA ARG A 68 18.57 0.14 -1.48
C ARG A 68 17.30 -0.61 -1.06
N VAL A 69 16.51 -0.04 -0.16
CA VAL A 69 15.36 -0.68 0.48
C VAL A 69 14.33 -1.09 -0.56
N ARG A 70 13.75 -2.27 -0.39
CA ARG A 70 12.69 -2.76 -1.28
C ARG A 70 11.36 -2.15 -0.88
N LEU A 71 10.53 -1.85 -1.87
CA LEU A 71 9.30 -1.08 -1.71
C LEU A 71 8.10 -2.00 -1.93
N GLY A 72 7.41 -2.36 -0.86
CA GLY A 72 6.41 -3.42 -0.84
C GLY A 72 4.96 -2.94 -0.68
N THR A 73 4.03 -3.73 -1.21
CA THR A 73 2.58 -3.61 -0.97
C THR A 73 2.09 -4.70 -0.01
N HIS A 74 1.35 -4.32 1.04
CA HIS A 74 0.85 -5.25 2.06
C HIS A 74 -0.61 -4.96 2.43
N VAL A 75 -1.59 -5.43 1.67
CA VAL A 75 -1.48 -6.17 0.39
C VAL A 75 -2.20 -5.37 -0.70
N TYR A 76 -1.77 -5.51 -1.95
CA TYR A 76 -2.45 -4.94 -3.11
C TYR A 76 -3.73 -5.73 -3.43
N ASN A 77 -4.89 -5.09 -3.42
CA ASN A 77 -6.15 -5.74 -3.73
C ASN A 77 -6.42 -5.68 -5.24
N LEU A 78 -6.04 -6.75 -5.95
CA LEU A 78 -6.02 -6.81 -7.42
C LEU A 78 -7.32 -6.38 -8.09
N ALA A 79 -8.46 -6.76 -7.52
CA ALA A 79 -9.75 -6.56 -8.18
C ALA A 79 -10.36 -5.17 -7.91
N LEU A 80 -9.70 -4.29 -7.15
CA LEU A 80 -10.14 -2.90 -6.97
C LEU A 80 -9.85 -2.00 -8.17
N ARG A 81 -8.95 -2.41 -9.07
CA ARG A 81 -8.59 -1.64 -10.27
C ARG A 81 -8.63 -2.53 -11.50
N HIS A 82 -8.86 -1.91 -12.66
CA HIS A 82 -8.77 -2.62 -13.93
C HIS A 82 -7.36 -3.24 -14.09
N PRO A 83 -7.24 -4.53 -14.49
CA PRO A 83 -5.95 -5.24 -14.50
C PRO A 83 -4.88 -4.56 -15.37
N PHE A 84 -5.25 -3.99 -16.52
CA PHE A 84 -4.28 -3.23 -17.34
C PHE A 84 -3.79 -1.93 -16.69
N VAL A 85 -4.63 -1.27 -15.87
CA VAL A 85 -4.23 -0.07 -15.12
C VAL A 85 -3.28 -0.48 -14.00
N ALA A 86 -3.63 -1.54 -13.27
CA ALA A 86 -2.77 -2.13 -12.24
C ALA A 86 -1.41 -2.54 -12.80
N ALA A 87 -1.39 -3.28 -13.92
CA ALA A 87 -0.15 -3.74 -14.55
C ALA A 87 0.76 -2.56 -14.96
N ARG A 88 0.19 -1.49 -15.53
CA ARG A 88 0.96 -0.29 -15.87
C ARG A 88 1.53 0.41 -14.63
N ALA A 89 0.76 0.51 -13.55
CA ALA A 89 1.22 1.13 -12.31
C ALA A 89 2.35 0.31 -11.67
N VAL A 90 2.20 -1.02 -11.59
CA VAL A 90 3.24 -1.94 -11.12
C VAL A 90 4.51 -1.80 -11.95
N GLN A 91 4.39 -1.87 -13.28
CA GLN A 91 5.53 -1.74 -14.19
C GLN A 91 6.22 -0.38 -14.07
N THR A 92 5.45 0.71 -13.89
CA THR A 92 6.01 2.05 -13.70
C THR A 92 6.80 2.12 -12.38
N ALA A 93 6.19 1.67 -11.28
CA ALA A 93 6.83 1.67 -9.97
C ALA A 93 8.09 0.79 -9.92
N ASP A 94 8.08 -0.37 -10.59
CA ASP A 94 9.24 -1.25 -10.71
C ASP A 94 10.40 -0.58 -11.46
N VAL A 95 10.11 0.04 -12.62
CA VAL A 95 11.15 0.73 -13.41
C VAL A 95 11.72 1.93 -12.65
N VAL A 96 10.89 2.79 -12.06
CA VAL A 96 11.39 4.00 -11.37
C VAL A 96 12.11 3.68 -10.05
N SER A 97 11.82 2.53 -9.44
CA SER A 97 12.54 2.05 -8.25
C SER A 97 13.84 1.32 -8.57
N GLY A 98 14.12 1.04 -9.85
CA GLY A 98 15.28 0.26 -10.27
C GLY A 98 15.17 -1.23 -9.96
N GLY A 99 13.96 -1.81 -10.07
CA GLY A 99 13.70 -3.22 -9.79
C GLY A 99 13.56 -3.55 -8.30
N ARG A 100 13.25 -2.55 -7.46
CA ARG A 100 13.11 -2.70 -6.01
C ARG A 100 11.67 -2.89 -5.55
N LEU A 101 10.71 -2.97 -6.47
CA LEU A 101 9.30 -3.15 -6.11
C LEU A 101 9.03 -4.59 -5.65
N GLU A 102 8.22 -4.74 -4.61
CA GLU A 102 7.63 -6.00 -4.17
C GLU A 102 6.10 -5.94 -4.19
N LEU A 103 5.49 -6.77 -5.02
CA LEU A 103 4.04 -6.82 -5.18
C LEU A 103 3.44 -7.92 -4.31
N GLY A 104 3.12 -7.58 -3.05
CA GLY A 104 2.31 -8.43 -2.20
C GLY A 104 0.83 -8.31 -2.61
N VAL A 105 0.19 -9.42 -2.95
CA VAL A 105 -1.15 -9.43 -3.53
C VAL A 105 -2.15 -10.07 -2.57
N GLY A 106 -3.31 -9.43 -2.43
CA GLY A 106 -4.45 -9.92 -1.67
C GLY A 106 -5.69 -10.09 -2.53
N ALA A 107 -6.56 -11.01 -2.12
CA ALA A 107 -7.87 -11.20 -2.73
C ALA A 107 -8.91 -10.16 -2.26
N GLY A 108 -8.55 -9.27 -1.32
CA GLY A 108 -9.49 -8.51 -0.50
C GLY A 108 -10.28 -9.41 0.47
N TRP A 109 -10.87 -8.81 1.50
CA TRP A 109 -11.48 -9.58 2.59
C TRP A 109 -12.86 -9.07 3.02
N LEU A 110 -13.14 -7.78 2.85
CA LEU A 110 -14.41 -7.19 3.25
C LEU A 110 -15.20 -6.69 2.05
N ARG A 111 -16.49 -7.08 1.96
CA ARG A 111 -17.37 -6.67 0.86
C ARG A 111 -17.56 -5.15 0.74
N ALA A 112 -17.51 -4.42 1.84
CA ALA A 112 -17.67 -2.97 1.86
C ALA A 112 -16.49 -2.18 1.24
N GLU A 113 -15.39 -2.86 0.91
CA GLU A 113 -14.23 -2.24 0.23
C GLU A 113 -14.30 -2.35 -1.30
N TRP A 114 -15.40 -2.93 -1.84
CA TRP A 114 -15.65 -3.16 -3.26
C TRP A 114 -16.75 -2.26 -3.84
#